data_AF-A0A535IYM1-F1
#
_entry.id   AF-A0A535IYM1-F1
#
_cell.length_a   1.000
_cell.length_b   1.000
_cell.length_c   1.000
_cell.angle_alpha   90.00
_cell.angle_beta   90.00
_cell.angle_gamma   90.00
#
_symmetry.space_group_name_H-M   'P 1'
#
loop_
_entity.id
_entity.type
_entity.pdbx_description
1 polymer ?
#
loop_
_entity_poly.entity_id
_entity_poly.type
_entity_poly.pdbx_seq_one_letter_code
_entity_poly.pdbx_strand_id
1 'polypeptide(L)'
;MAAPPAVAVPSEAVRSAFLEAVRASLPDLRLLTDPVDRESYRRDETAYLSTGLPLAVALPANTAEVSGLMRLAAQHRIPIVPRGAGSGLSGGAAGIEGALTIAMTRMNAILEIDKANLCVVTQPGIINA
;
A
#
# COMPACT_ATOMS: atom_id res chain seq x y z
N MET A 1 22.62 16.52 4.72
CA MET A 1 21.48 15.72 5.23
C MET A 1 21.83 14.27 4.98
N ALA A 2 21.98 13.45 6.03
CA ALA A 2 22.30 12.02 5.84
C ALA A 2 21.14 11.32 5.13
N ALA A 3 21.43 10.40 4.21
CA ALA A 3 20.39 9.58 3.60
C ALA A 3 19.67 8.79 4.72
N PRO A 4 18.34 8.65 4.67
CA PRO A 4 17.63 7.81 5.61
C PRO A 4 18.23 6.39 5.59
N PRO A 5 18.30 5.69 6.73
CA PRO A 5 18.83 4.34 6.76
C PRO A 5 18.02 3.46 5.80
N ALA A 6 18.73 2.65 5.01
CA ALA A 6 18.10 1.76 4.05
C ALA A 6 17.13 0.81 4.79
N VAL A 7 15.89 0.73 4.29
CA VAL A 7 14.92 -0.26 4.78
C VAL A 7 15.47 -1.64 4.47
N ALA A 8 15.75 -2.44 5.50
CA ALA A 8 16.28 -3.78 5.31
C ALA A 8 15.26 -4.66 4.57
N VAL A 9 15.70 -5.32 3.51
CA VAL A 9 14.86 -6.22 2.73
C VAL A 9 14.57 -7.47 3.57
N PRO A 10 13.30 -7.81 3.85
CA PRO A 10 12.96 -9.02 4.59
C PRO A 10 13.41 -10.29 3.86
N SER A 11 13.83 -11.31 4.60
CA SER A 11 14.26 -12.58 4.02
C SER A 11 13.11 -13.32 3.32
N GLU A 12 13.44 -14.20 2.37
CA GLU A 12 12.43 -14.95 1.61
C GLU A 12 11.47 -15.74 2.50
N ALA A 13 11.99 -16.37 3.55
CA ALA A 13 11.17 -17.10 4.52
C ALA A 13 10.15 -16.20 5.23
N VAL A 14 10.56 -14.97 5.61
CA VAL A 14 9.66 -13.99 6.25
C VAL A 14 8.60 -13.50 5.26
N ARG A 15 8.99 -13.23 4.01
CA ARG A 15 8.08 -12.79 2.94
C ARG A 15 7.02 -13.84 2.62
N SER A 16 7.44 -15.10 2.47
CA SER A 16 6.53 -16.23 2.22
C SER A 16 5.55 -16.43 3.39
N ALA A 17 6.05 -16.45 4.63
CA ALA A 17 5.21 -16.59 5.82
C ALA A 17 4.17 -15.46 5.95
N PHE A 18 4.54 -14.23 5.61
CA PHE A 18 3.62 -13.09 5.59
C PHE A 18 2.50 -13.26 4.56
N LEU A 19 2.84 -13.63 3.32
CA LEU A 19 1.85 -13.82 2.25
C LEU A 19 0.83 -14.92 2.61
N GLU A 20 1.30 -16.02 3.19
CA GLU A 20 0.41 -17.08 3.69
C GLU A 20 -0.49 -16.60 4.83
N ALA A 21 0.05 -15.85 5.79
CA ALA A 21 -0.74 -15.29 6.89
C ALA A 21 -1.81 -14.32 6.41
N VAL A 22 -1.52 -13.50 5.38
CA VAL A 22 -2.49 -12.60 4.75
C VAL A 22 -3.60 -13.40 4.08
N ARG A 23 -3.26 -14.41 3.26
CA ARG A 23 -4.25 -15.27 2.58
C ARG A 23 -5.16 -15.99 3.56
N ALA A 24 -4.62 -16.45 4.69
CA ALA A 24 -5.39 -17.14 5.71
C ALA A 24 -6.30 -16.21 6.52
N SER A 25 -5.83 -15.00 6.85
CA SER A 25 -6.54 -14.08 7.76
C SER A 25 -7.49 -13.12 7.05
N LEU A 26 -7.23 -12.82 5.77
CA LEU A 26 -7.95 -11.84 4.96
C LEU A 26 -8.30 -12.44 3.59
N PRO A 27 -9.17 -13.46 3.52
CA PRO A 27 -9.43 -14.20 2.28
C PRO A 27 -10.06 -13.36 1.17
N ASP A 28 -10.83 -12.32 1.52
CA ASP A 28 -11.49 -11.43 0.56
C ASP A 28 -10.60 -10.28 0.09
N LEU A 29 -9.41 -10.12 0.69
CA LEU A 29 -8.46 -9.09 0.29
C LEU A 29 -7.91 -9.39 -1.09
N ARG A 30 -8.04 -8.42 -2.00
CA ARG A 30 -7.39 -8.48 -3.30
C ARG A 30 -5.90 -8.22 -3.13
N LEU A 31 -5.09 -9.27 -3.22
CA LEU A 31 -3.64 -9.25 -3.12
C LEU A 31 -2.99 -9.63 -4.45
N LEU A 32 -2.25 -8.72 -5.05
CA LEU A 32 -1.52 -8.94 -6.30
C LEU A 32 -0.09 -9.37 -5.99
N THR A 33 0.28 -10.57 -6.43
CA THR A 33 1.63 -11.13 -6.27
C THR A 33 2.34 -11.37 -7.60
N ASP A 34 1.64 -11.24 -8.72
CA ASP A 34 2.22 -11.40 -10.05
C ASP A 34 3.28 -10.31 -10.31
N PRO A 35 4.45 -10.66 -10.89
CA PRO A 35 5.49 -9.69 -11.21
C PRO A 35 5.01 -8.50 -12.06
N VAL A 36 4.10 -8.71 -13.02
CA VAL A 36 3.58 -7.67 -13.91
C VAL A 36 2.70 -6.68 -13.15
N ASP A 37 1.85 -7.20 -12.27
CA ASP A 37 1.03 -6.36 -11.40
C ASP A 37 1.93 -5.53 -10.49
N ARG A 38 2.92 -6.16 -9.84
CA ARG A 38 3.85 -5.48 -8.92
C ARG A 38 4.67 -4.39 -9.62
N GLU A 39 5.05 -4.60 -10.88
CA GLU A 39 5.74 -3.58 -11.67
C GLU A 39 4.88 -2.32 -11.85
N SER A 40 3.58 -2.51 -12.09
CA SER A 40 2.64 -1.41 -12.34
C SER A 40 2.45 -0.49 -11.13
N TYR A 41 2.78 -0.96 -9.92
CA TYR A 41 2.75 -0.16 -8.68
C TYR A 41 4.15 0.20 -8.15
N ARG A 42 5.21 -0.09 -8.91
CA ARG A 42 6.61 0.15 -8.50
C ARG A 42 6.96 1.64 -8.44
N ARG A 43 6.48 2.44 -9.40
CA ARG A 43 6.85 3.85 -9.54
C ARG A 43 5.69 4.78 -9.23
N ASP A 44 6.01 5.92 -8.63
CA ASP A 44 5.18 7.13 -8.74
C ASP A 44 5.77 8.05 -9.83
N GLU A 45 5.26 9.27 -9.97
CA GLU A 45 5.69 10.21 -11.03
C GLU A 45 7.06 10.89 -10.74
N THR A 46 7.81 10.39 -9.76
CA THR A 46 9.13 10.93 -9.44
C THR A 46 10.19 10.49 -10.45
N ALA A 47 10.66 11.42 -11.28
CA ALA A 47 11.54 11.13 -12.41
C ALA A 47 12.95 10.60 -12.03
N TYR A 48 13.48 10.96 -10.86
CA TYR A 48 14.89 10.72 -10.51
C TYR A 48 15.10 9.76 -9.34
N LEU A 49 14.07 9.01 -8.95
CA LEU A 49 14.13 8.08 -7.83
C LEU A 49 14.29 6.63 -8.32
N SER A 50 15.32 5.94 -7.80
CA SER A 50 15.41 4.49 -7.95
C SER A 50 14.37 3.83 -7.05
N THR A 51 13.59 2.92 -7.61
CA THR A 51 12.48 2.25 -6.92
C THR A 51 12.74 0.76 -6.81
N GLY A 52 12.33 0.17 -5.68
CA GLY A 52 12.39 -1.27 -5.47
C GLY A 52 11.08 -1.95 -5.85
N LEU A 53 11.13 -3.24 -6.17
CA LEU A 53 9.94 -4.01 -6.50
C LEU A 53 9.17 -4.36 -5.21
N PRO A 54 7.88 -3.99 -5.09
CA PRO A 54 7.08 -4.42 -3.95
C PRO A 54 7.06 -5.95 -3.85
N LEU A 55 6.99 -6.49 -2.64
CA LEU A 55 6.70 -7.91 -2.39
C LEU A 55 5.34 -8.30 -2.99
N ALA A 56 4.34 -7.47 -2.73
CA ALA A 56 2.97 -7.62 -3.21
C ALA A 56 2.26 -6.26 -3.19
N VAL A 57 1.06 -6.21 -3.80
CA VAL A 57 0.18 -5.04 -3.77
C VAL A 57 -1.16 -5.44 -3.18
N ALA A 58 -1.55 -4.85 -2.06
CA ALA A 58 -2.86 -5.06 -1.45
C ALA A 58 -3.83 -3.95 -1.87
N LEU A 59 -5.05 -4.33 -2.25
CA LEU A 59 -6.15 -3.41 -2.58
C LEU A 59 -7.31 -3.65 -1.61
N PRO A 60 -7.23 -3.08 -0.39
CA PRO A 60 -8.26 -3.25 0.62
C PRO A 60 -9.57 -2.58 0.19
N ALA A 61 -10.69 -3.16 0.60
CA ALA A 61 -12.03 -2.62 0.35
C ALA A 61 -12.61 -1.89 1.58
N ASN A 62 -12.00 -2.04 2.76
CA ASN A 62 -12.51 -1.50 4.01
C ASN A 62 -11.41 -1.33 5.08
N THR A 63 -11.75 -0.64 6.16
CA THR A 63 -10.84 -0.37 7.29
C THR A 63 -10.40 -1.64 8.02
N ALA A 64 -11.24 -2.68 8.07
CA ALA A 64 -10.89 -3.93 8.75
C ALA A 64 -9.73 -4.64 8.06
N GLU A 65 -9.76 -4.73 6.72
CA GLU A 65 -8.65 -5.25 5.90
C GLU A 65 -7.37 -4.44 6.07
N VAL A 66 -7.45 -3.09 6.02
CA VAL A 66 -6.28 -2.23 6.30
C VAL A 66 -5.70 -2.53 7.67
N SER A 67 -6.54 -2.60 8.71
CA SER A 67 -6.08 -2.87 10.07
C SER A 67 -5.45 -4.27 10.22
N GLY A 68 -5.99 -5.26 9.51
CA GLY A 68 -5.45 -6.62 9.48
C GLY A 68 -4.07 -6.65 8.83
N LEU A 69 -3.91 -5.96 7.71
CA LEU A 69 -2.62 -5.79 7.04
C LEU A 69 -1.59 -5.10 7.94
N MET A 70 -1.97 -4.05 8.66
CA MET A 70 -1.07 -3.37 9.60
C MET A 70 -0.58 -4.31 10.70
N ARG A 71 -1.48 -5.10 11.29
CA ARG A 71 -1.13 -6.07 12.34
C ARG A 71 -0.16 -7.15 11.83
N LEU A 72 -0.48 -7.75 10.68
CA LEU A 72 0.36 -8.79 10.08
C LEU A 72 1.72 -8.25 9.65
N ALA A 73 1.75 -7.07 9.02
CA ALA A 73 2.99 -6.44 8.59
C ALA A 73 3.89 -6.10 9.79
N ALA A 74 3.33 -5.59 10.89
CA ALA A 74 4.06 -5.33 12.12
C ALA A 74 4.63 -6.64 12.72
N GLN A 75 3.82 -7.71 12.80
CA GLN A 75 4.24 -9.00 13.33
C GLN A 75 5.39 -9.63 12.53
N HIS A 76 5.33 -9.53 11.20
CA HIS A 76 6.35 -10.10 10.31
C HIS A 76 7.48 -9.12 9.98
N ARG A 77 7.43 -7.88 10.48
CA ARG A 77 8.36 -6.79 10.15
C ARG A 77 8.45 -6.52 8.64
N ILE A 78 7.31 -6.56 7.96
CA ILE A 78 7.19 -6.18 6.56
C ILE A 78 7.02 -4.66 6.45
N PRO A 79 7.92 -3.95 5.74
CA PRO A 79 7.74 -2.53 5.46
C PRO A 79 6.49 -2.29 4.60
N ILE A 80 5.87 -1.12 4.74
CA ILE A 80 4.67 -0.77 4.01
C ILE A 80 4.88 0.54 3.24
N VAL A 81 4.38 0.57 2.02
CA VAL A 81 4.25 1.78 1.20
C VAL A 81 2.76 2.07 0.99
N PRO A 82 2.18 3.09 1.65
CA PRO A 82 0.81 3.51 1.34
C PRO A 82 0.78 4.21 -0.03
N ARG A 83 -0.25 3.93 -0.82
CA ARG A 83 -0.40 4.50 -2.16
C ARG A 83 -1.83 4.91 -2.46
N GLY A 84 -1.99 6.16 -2.91
CA GLY A 84 -3.20 6.67 -3.57
C GLY A 84 -3.17 6.39 -5.08
N ALA A 85 -3.30 7.42 -5.91
CA ALA A 85 -3.14 7.31 -7.36
C ALA A 85 -1.68 7.06 -7.80
N GLY A 86 -0.70 7.48 -6.99
CA GLY A 86 0.71 7.39 -7.34
C GLY A 86 1.23 8.54 -8.22
N SER A 87 0.51 9.67 -8.24
CA SER A 87 0.90 10.88 -8.99
C SER A 87 1.91 11.79 -8.26
N GLY A 88 2.45 11.35 -7.12
CA GLY A 88 3.40 12.14 -6.34
C GLY A 88 4.75 12.32 -7.05
N LEU A 89 5.36 13.50 -6.87
CA LEU A 89 6.64 13.87 -7.50
C LEU A 89 7.83 13.85 -6.52
N SER A 90 7.61 13.35 -5.30
CA SER A 90 8.59 13.37 -4.21
C SER A 90 8.97 11.99 -3.68
N GLY A 91 8.48 10.92 -4.31
CA GLY A 91 8.79 9.53 -3.98
C GLY A 91 7.95 8.91 -2.87
N GLY A 92 6.89 9.60 -2.41
CA GLY A 92 6.09 9.13 -1.27
C GLY A 92 5.31 7.84 -1.52
N ALA A 93 5.06 7.51 -2.80
CA ALA A 93 4.38 6.27 -3.20
C ALA A 93 5.28 5.35 -4.04
N ALA A 94 6.58 5.65 -4.07
CA ALA A 94 7.58 4.82 -4.73
C ALA A 94 7.76 3.48 -4.00
N GLY A 95 7.84 2.41 -4.78
CA GLY A 95 8.03 1.06 -4.27
C GLY A 95 9.35 0.90 -3.54
N ILE A 96 9.31 0.17 -2.43
CA ILE A 96 10.48 -0.27 -1.66
C ILE A 96 10.62 -1.77 -1.88
N GLU A 97 11.86 -2.23 -2.09
CA GLU A 97 12.15 -3.64 -2.36
C GLU A 97 11.67 -4.52 -1.21
N GLY A 98 10.83 -5.51 -1.51
CA GLY A 98 10.30 -6.44 -0.52
C GLY A 98 9.26 -5.84 0.45
N ALA A 99 8.83 -4.59 0.25
CA ALA A 99 7.75 -3.97 1.01
C ALA A 99 6.36 -4.35 0.46
N LEU A 100 5.33 -4.27 1.29
CA LEU A 100 3.94 -4.33 0.84
C LEU A 100 3.49 -2.94 0.38
N THR A 101 3.06 -2.81 -0.87
CA THR A 101 2.33 -1.62 -1.31
C THR A 101 0.85 -1.77 -0.98
N ILE A 102 0.24 -0.77 -0.36
CA ILE A 102 -1.21 -0.75 -0.08
C ILE A 102 -1.86 0.34 -0.92
N ALA A 103 -2.54 -0.08 -1.99
CA ALA A 103 -3.23 0.81 -2.91
C ALA A 103 -4.68 1.02 -2.45
N MET A 104 -5.00 2.25 -2.06
CA MET A 104 -6.30 2.61 -1.47
C MET A 104 -7.42 2.79 -2.50
N THR A 105 -7.15 2.53 -3.80
CA THR A 105 -8.04 2.84 -4.93
C THR A 105 -9.41 2.15 -4.89
N ARG A 106 -9.57 1.07 -4.11
CA ARG A 106 -10.85 0.39 -3.89
C ARG A 106 -11.69 0.98 -2.74
N MET A 107 -11.08 1.78 -1.87
CA MET A 107 -11.79 2.52 -0.82
C MET A 107 -12.15 3.91 -1.35
N ASN A 108 -13.13 4.01 -2.25
CA ASN A 108 -13.45 5.22 -3.01
C ASN A 108 -14.90 5.71 -2.84
N ALA A 109 -15.52 5.46 -1.68
CA ALA A 109 -16.86 5.95 -1.38
C ALA A 109 -16.86 7.32 -0.67
N ILE A 110 -17.89 8.12 -0.94
CA ILE A 110 -18.32 9.22 -0.06
C ILE A 110 -19.20 8.62 1.02
N LEU A 111 -18.86 8.85 2.29
CA LEU A 111 -19.55 8.27 3.44
C LEU A 111 -20.59 9.23 4.02
N GLU A 112 -20.31 10.54 4.01
CA GLU A 112 -21.19 11.56 4.57
C GLU A 112 -20.99 12.90 3.85
N ILE A 113 -22.06 13.67 3.67
CA ILE A 113 -22.03 15.06 3.20
C ILE A 113 -22.80 15.92 4.20
N ASP A 114 -22.09 16.75 4.94
CA ASP A 114 -22.65 17.75 5.85
C ASP A 114 -22.58 19.13 5.20
N LYS A 115 -23.70 19.53 4.58
CA LYS A 115 -23.82 20.82 3.90
C LYS A 115 -23.84 22.01 4.85
N ALA A 116 -24.31 21.83 6.08
CA ALA A 116 -24.39 22.91 7.05
C ALA A 116 -22.98 23.30 7.53
N ASN A 117 -22.11 22.31 7.69
CA ASN A 117 -20.73 22.49 8.13
C ASN A 117 -19.70 22.48 7.00
N LEU A 118 -20.13 22.43 5.74
CA LEU A 118 -19.26 22.38 4.55
C LEU A 118 -18.21 21.24 4.60
N CYS A 119 -18.63 20.08 5.12
CA CYS A 119 -17.75 18.93 5.34
C CYS A 119 -18.21 17.71 4.53
N VAL A 120 -17.24 16.90 4.09
CA VAL A 120 -17.49 15.60 3.45
C VAL A 120 -16.56 14.58 4.09
N VAL A 121 -17.12 13.45 4.52
CA VAL A 121 -16.34 12.30 4.98
C VAL A 121 -16.20 11.34 3.80
N THR A 122 -14.95 11.02 3.44
CA THR A 122 -14.65 10.13 2.32
C THR A 122 -13.73 9.00 2.74
N GLN A 123 -13.76 7.94 1.95
CA GLN A 123 -12.68 6.96 1.95
C GLN A 123 -11.45 7.51 1.18
N PRO A 124 -10.23 7.02 1.49
CA PRO A 124 -8.98 7.64 1.03
C PRO A 124 -8.68 7.49 -0.47
N GLY A 125 -9.39 6.61 -1.18
CA GLY A 125 -9.22 6.34 -2.60
C GLY A 125 -10.12 7.16 -3.52
N ILE A 126 -10.87 8.14 -2.99
CA ILE A 126 -11.63 9.08 -3.82
C ILE A 126 -10.67 9.84 -4.76
N ILE A 127 -11.04 9.94 -6.04
CA ILE A 127 -10.33 10.74 -7.02
C ILE A 127 -10.82 12.18 -6.95
N ASN A 128 -9.90 13.12 -6.80
CA ASN A 128 -10.15 14.54 -7.04
C ASN A 128 -9.70 14.90 -8.46
N ALA A 129 -10.50 15.75 -9.14
CA ALA A 129 -10.36 16.08 -10.56
C ALA A 129 -9.08 16.89 -10.87
#